data_AF-A0A1B6IR80-F1
#
_entry.id   AF-A0A1B6IR80-F1
#
_cell.length_a   1.000
_cell.length_b   1.000
_cell.length_c   1.000
_cell.angle_alpha   90.00
_cell.angle_beta   90.00
_cell.angle_gamma   90.00
#
_symmetry.space_group_name_H-M   'P 1'
#
loop_
_entity.id
_entity.type
_entity.pdbx_description
1 polymer ?
#
loop_
_entity_poly.entity_id
_entity_poly.type
_entity_poly.pdbx_seq_one_letter_code
_entity_poly.pdbx_strand_id
1 'polypeptide(L)'
;ICSKHNIEGFHKLQGLQRRYDAMTVMLLFDPAGVSDYGPAYQSPSHIEAKSAEPYIIMVYCPIKLLEQLPTISKAISEKSADLATMDRVVCCYSTKDQSSYFMTSLDPRVTLVFVFDSKKDEKETSLCKNIMEFSVQLRTSNSVFSKLKLNNK
;
A
#
# COMPACT_ATOMS: atom_id res chain seq x y z
N ILE A 1 8.45 0.21 -22.64
CA ILE A 1 8.16 -0.65 -21.47
C ILE A 1 6.65 -0.73 -21.17
N CYS A 2 5.88 0.35 -21.37
CA CYS A 2 4.44 0.38 -21.04
C CYS A 2 3.49 -0.32 -22.03
N SER A 3 3.87 -0.61 -23.27
CA SER A 3 2.92 -1.15 -24.28
C SER A 3 2.63 -2.65 -24.18
N LYS A 4 3.35 -3.40 -23.34
CA LYS A 4 3.27 -4.88 -23.28
C LYS A 4 2.81 -5.44 -21.92
N HIS A 5 2.77 -4.61 -20.89
CA HIS A 5 2.24 -4.99 -19.57
C HIS A 5 0.92 -4.27 -19.40
N ASN A 6 -0.09 -4.98 -18.91
CA ASN A 6 -1.41 -4.43 -18.73
C ASN A 6 -1.35 -3.25 -17.73
N ILE A 7 -1.27 -2.01 -18.26
CA ILE A 7 -1.13 -0.72 -17.51
C ILE A 7 -2.35 -0.48 -16.59
N GLU A 8 -3.31 -1.39 -16.59
CA GLU A 8 -4.51 -1.38 -15.76
C GLU A 8 -4.25 -1.12 -14.27
N GLY A 9 -3.16 -1.63 -13.67
CA GLY A 9 -2.95 -1.50 -12.22
C GLY A 9 -2.85 -0.04 -11.74
N PHE A 10 -1.96 0.74 -12.37
CA PHE A 10 -1.77 2.15 -12.01
C PHE A 10 -2.95 3.02 -12.48
N HIS A 11 -3.54 2.73 -13.63
CA HIS A 11 -4.75 3.45 -14.08
C HIS A 11 -5.97 3.16 -13.18
N LYS A 12 -6.11 1.94 -12.65
CA LYS A 12 -7.13 1.59 -11.65
C LYS A 12 -6.85 2.31 -10.33
N LEU A 13 -5.60 2.38 -9.89
CA LEU A 13 -5.20 3.17 -8.71
C LEU A 13 -5.61 4.64 -8.87
N GLN A 14 -5.27 5.25 -10.01
CA GLN A 14 -5.68 6.61 -10.37
C GLN A 14 -7.20 6.78 -10.44
N GLY A 15 -7.89 5.81 -11.05
CA GLY A 15 -9.34 5.81 -11.16
C GLY A 15 -10.02 5.75 -9.80
N LEU A 16 -9.52 4.90 -8.89
CA LEU A 16 -10.01 4.81 -7.51
C LEU A 16 -9.74 6.09 -6.73
N GLN A 17 -8.52 6.65 -6.85
CA GLN A 17 -8.16 7.93 -6.25
C GLN A 17 -9.17 9.01 -6.65
N ARG A 18 -9.43 9.18 -7.95
CA ARG A 18 -10.37 10.19 -8.47
C ARG A 18 -11.82 9.89 -8.10
N ARG A 19 -12.24 8.62 -8.14
CA ARG A 19 -13.63 8.21 -7.86
C ARG A 19 -14.06 8.55 -6.44
N TYR A 20 -13.15 8.42 -5.49
CA TYR A 20 -13.44 8.65 -4.07
C TYR A 20 -12.90 9.98 -3.55
N ASP A 21 -12.28 10.77 -4.42
CA ASP A 21 -11.62 12.04 -4.09
C ASP A 21 -10.60 11.88 -2.95
N ALA A 22 -9.80 10.82 -3.03
CA ALA A 22 -8.71 10.61 -2.08
C ALA A 22 -7.59 11.63 -2.36
N MET A 23 -7.07 12.28 -1.34
CA MET A 23 -5.93 13.20 -1.48
C MET A 23 -4.71 12.49 -2.09
N THR A 24 -4.43 11.27 -1.65
CA THR A 24 -3.43 10.41 -2.29
C THR A 24 -3.68 8.94 -1.99
N VAL A 25 -3.11 8.09 -2.84
CA VAL A 25 -3.03 6.64 -2.64
C VAL A 25 -1.56 6.24 -2.75
N MET A 26 -1.07 5.47 -1.78
CA MET A 26 0.34 5.11 -1.66
C MET A 26 0.51 3.61 -1.38
N LEU A 27 1.59 3.04 -1.92
CA LEU A 27 2.11 1.73 -1.56
C LEU A 27 3.34 1.92 -0.68
N LEU A 28 3.26 1.40 0.54
CA LEU A 28 4.32 1.47 1.53
C LEU A 28 4.97 0.11 1.71
N PHE A 29 6.30 0.08 1.66
CA PHE A 29 7.13 -1.10 1.93
C PHE A 29 7.77 -0.99 3.30
N ASP A 30 7.69 -2.06 4.08
CA ASP A 30 8.39 -2.23 5.35
C ASP A 30 9.79 -2.83 5.11
N PRO A 31 10.87 -2.05 5.27
CA PRO A 31 12.23 -2.55 5.14
C PRO A 31 12.74 -3.35 6.34
N ALA A 32 11.99 -3.46 7.44
CA ALA A 32 12.46 -4.08 8.66
C ALA A 32 12.97 -5.52 8.44
N GLY A 33 14.23 -5.77 8.79
CA GLY A 33 14.87 -7.09 8.63
C GLY A 33 15.21 -7.47 7.19
N VAL A 34 15.13 -6.55 6.21
CA VAL A 34 15.66 -6.76 4.86
C VAL A 34 17.03 -6.08 4.77
N SER A 35 18.07 -6.83 4.39
CA SER A 35 19.41 -6.27 4.20
C SER A 35 19.70 -5.85 2.75
N ASP A 36 18.87 -6.25 1.79
CA ASP A 36 19.09 -6.02 0.36
C ASP A 36 17.90 -5.27 -0.27
N TYR A 37 17.64 -4.04 0.20
CA TYR A 37 16.64 -3.13 -0.37
C TYR A 37 17.30 -1.77 -0.64
N GLY A 38 16.91 -1.13 -1.74
CA GLY A 38 17.47 0.16 -2.17
C GLY A 38 17.42 0.35 -3.67
N PRO A 39 17.88 1.51 -4.18
CA PRO A 39 18.08 1.68 -5.62
C PRO A 39 19.03 0.59 -6.14
N ALA A 40 18.73 0.07 -7.33
CA ALA A 40 19.47 -1.03 -7.96
C ALA A 40 20.98 -0.78 -8.00
N TYR A 41 21.77 -1.85 -8.05
CA TYR A 41 23.24 -1.88 -8.04
C TYR A 41 23.88 -0.83 -7.12
N GLN A 42 24.07 -1.20 -5.85
CA GLN A 42 24.94 -0.45 -4.96
C GLN A 42 26.38 -0.89 -5.22
N SER A 43 27.19 0.01 -5.77
CA SER A 43 28.63 -0.22 -5.87
C SER A 43 29.19 -0.44 -4.45
N PRO A 44 30.07 -1.43 -4.21
CA PRO A 44 30.66 -1.69 -2.90
C PRO A 44 31.37 -0.48 -2.25
N SER A 45 31.74 0.50 -3.07
CA SER A 45 32.37 1.76 -2.67
C SER A 45 31.39 2.87 -2.26
N HIS A 46 30.08 2.69 -2.44
CA HIS A 46 29.04 3.69 -2.16
C HIS A 46 27.83 3.03 -1.50
N ILE A 47 28.01 2.55 -0.27
CA ILE A 47 26.89 2.17 0.60
C ILE A 47 26.32 3.47 1.14
N GLU A 48 25.36 4.05 0.43
CA GLU A 48 24.57 5.15 0.99
C GLU A 48 23.87 4.65 2.25
N ALA A 49 23.96 5.44 3.32
CA ALA A 49 23.28 5.12 4.57
C ALA A 49 21.79 4.94 4.29
N LYS A 50 21.28 3.74 4.56
CA LYS A 50 19.86 3.44 4.38
C LYS A 50 19.03 4.43 5.18
N SER A 51 18.03 5.03 4.53
CA SER A 51 17.13 5.98 5.16
C SER A 51 16.57 5.40 6.46
N ALA A 52 16.59 6.19 7.53
CA ALA A 52 16.04 5.84 8.84
C ALA A 52 14.49 5.86 8.85
N GLU A 53 13.85 6.10 7.70
CA GLU A 53 12.40 6.09 7.60
C GLU A 53 11.83 4.69 7.81
N PRO A 54 10.76 4.54 8.63
CA PRO A 54 10.20 3.24 8.98
C PRO A 54 9.52 2.54 7.81
N TYR A 55 9.13 3.28 6.77
CA TYR A 55 8.48 2.75 5.57
C TYR A 55 9.00 3.47 4.33
N ILE A 56 9.05 2.76 3.19
CA ILE A 56 9.45 3.30 1.89
C ILE A 56 8.22 3.42 0.99
N ILE A 57 8.00 4.60 0.43
CA ILE A 57 6.92 4.82 -0.55
C ILE A 57 7.36 4.25 -1.91
N MET A 58 6.80 3.11 -2.31
CA MET A 58 7.08 2.44 -3.59
C MET A 58 6.36 3.12 -4.75
N VAL A 59 5.09 3.46 -4.55
CA VAL A 59 4.20 4.06 -5.55
C VAL A 59 3.31 5.07 -4.83
N TYR A 60 3.03 6.19 -5.47
CA TYR A 60 2.05 7.16 -4.98
C TYR A 60 1.28 7.79 -6.13
N CYS A 61 0.06 8.25 -5.86
CA CYS A 61 -0.71 9.07 -6.78
C CYS A 61 -1.80 9.89 -6.06
N PRO A 62 -1.94 11.20 -6.35
CA PRO A 62 -1.03 12.03 -7.15
C PRO A 62 0.17 12.56 -6.36
N ILE A 63 0.02 12.75 -5.04
CA ILE A 63 0.97 13.50 -4.21
C ILE A 63 1.73 12.55 -3.27
N LYS A 64 3.02 12.77 -3.10
CA LYS A 64 3.85 12.04 -2.12
C LYS A 64 3.78 12.74 -0.77
N LEU A 65 3.22 12.09 0.25
CA LEU A 65 3.02 12.70 1.58
C LEU A 65 4.08 12.24 2.58
N LEU A 66 5.28 12.83 2.48
CA LEU A 66 6.38 12.53 3.39
C LEU A 66 6.10 13.02 4.83
N GLU A 67 5.46 14.17 4.98
CA GLU A 67 5.19 14.77 6.30
C GLU A 67 4.20 13.96 7.14
N GLN A 68 3.27 13.24 6.50
CA GLN A 68 2.29 12.38 7.16
C GLN A 68 2.80 10.94 7.35
N LEU A 69 3.94 10.58 6.77
CA LEU A 69 4.51 9.24 6.87
C LEU A 69 4.74 8.76 8.32
N PRO A 70 5.19 9.61 9.28
CA PRO A 70 5.27 9.20 10.68
C PRO A 70 3.90 8.88 11.30
N THR A 71 2.86 9.64 10.96
CA THR A 71 1.49 9.35 11.43
C THR A 71 0.98 8.04 10.84
N ILE A 72 1.18 7.83 9.54
CA ILE A 72 0.78 6.61 8.84
C ILE A 72 1.55 5.41 9.41
N SER A 73 2.85 5.53 9.62
CA SER A 73 3.69 4.49 10.24
C SER A 73 3.19 4.09 11.61
N LYS A 74 2.82 5.07 12.45
CA LYS A 74 2.23 4.82 13.76
C LYS A 74 0.90 4.08 13.63
N ALA A 75 0.02 4.54 12.73
CA ALA A 75 -1.28 3.92 12.51
C ALA A 75 -1.16 2.46 12.01
N ILE A 76 -0.20 2.17 11.12
CA ILE A 76 0.09 0.80 10.67
C ILE A 76 0.56 -0.07 11.84
N SER A 77 1.45 0.43 12.69
CA SER A 77 1.96 -0.30 13.86
C SER A 77 0.84 -0.61 14.87
N GLU A 78 0.01 0.38 15.20
CA GLU A 78 -1.14 0.23 16.10
C GLU A 78 -2.20 -0.75 15.57
N LYS A 79 -2.32 -0.86 14.24
CA LYS A 79 -3.29 -1.72 13.54
C LYS A 79 -2.66 -2.96 12.91
N SER A 80 -1.43 -3.30 13.29
CA SER A 80 -0.67 -4.41 12.69
C SER A 80 -1.40 -5.75 12.78
N ALA A 81 -2.05 -6.05 13.91
CA ALA A 81 -2.83 -7.28 14.08
C ALA A 81 -4.04 -7.35 13.14
N ASP A 82 -4.74 -6.23 12.93
CA ASP A 82 -5.88 -6.14 12.01
C ASP A 82 -5.41 -6.20 10.54
N LEU A 83 -4.24 -5.61 10.23
CA LEU A 83 -3.68 -5.63 8.88
C LEU A 83 -3.10 -7.00 8.51
N ALA A 84 -2.65 -7.79 9.49
CA ALA A 84 -2.08 -9.11 9.29
C ALA A 84 -3.10 -10.13 8.74
N THR A 85 -4.41 -9.90 8.91
CA THR A 85 -5.44 -10.79 8.37
C THR A 85 -5.58 -10.68 6.85
N MET A 86 -5.09 -9.59 6.25
CA MET A 86 -5.14 -9.28 4.81
C MET A 86 -6.54 -9.27 4.17
N ASP A 87 -7.62 -9.44 4.93
CA ASP A 87 -9.00 -9.52 4.46
C ASP A 87 -9.84 -8.30 4.84
N ARG A 88 -9.25 -7.34 5.57
CA ARG A 88 -9.92 -6.14 6.06
C ARG A 88 -9.23 -4.86 5.58
N VAL A 89 -10.04 -3.81 5.49
CA VAL A 89 -9.59 -2.42 5.38
C VAL A 89 -9.73 -1.78 6.75
N VAL A 90 -8.66 -1.21 7.27
CA VAL A 90 -8.65 -0.53 8.57
C VAL A 90 -8.69 0.97 8.34
N CYS A 91 -9.52 1.68 9.09
CA CYS A 91 -9.61 3.15 9.05
C CYS A 91 -9.07 3.77 10.34
N CYS A 92 -8.29 4.85 10.20
CA CYS A 92 -7.80 5.67 11.31
C CYS A 92 -7.95 7.15 10.98
N TYR A 93 -8.37 7.96 11.95
CA TYR A 93 -8.44 9.42 11.79
C TYR A 93 -7.37 10.08 12.65
N SER A 94 -6.56 10.95 12.05
CA SER A 94 -5.59 11.79 12.75
C SER A 94 -6.18 13.18 12.97
N THR A 95 -6.35 13.56 14.24
CA THR A 95 -6.71 14.94 14.60
C THR A 95 -5.57 15.93 14.34
N LYS A 96 -4.31 15.46 14.30
CA LYS A 96 -3.15 16.28 13.97
C LYS A 96 -3.19 16.72 12.50
N ASP A 97 -3.44 15.78 11.61
CA ASP A 97 -3.38 16.02 10.16
C ASP A 97 -4.78 16.32 9.56
N GLN A 98 -5.82 16.30 10.40
CA GLN A 98 -7.24 16.37 10.01
C GLN A 98 -7.58 15.41 8.86
N SER A 99 -6.91 14.25 8.83
CA SER A 99 -6.93 13.32 7.71
C SER A 99 -7.36 11.92 8.15
N SER A 100 -8.10 11.23 7.29
CA SER A 100 -8.44 9.82 7.44
C SER A 100 -7.53 8.94 6.58
N TYR A 101 -7.05 7.85 7.16
CA TYR A 101 -6.19 6.85 6.54
C TYR A 101 -6.93 5.52 6.46
N PHE A 102 -7.15 5.01 5.24
CA PHE A 102 -7.63 3.65 5.00
C PHE A 102 -6.46 2.80 4.56
N MET A 103 -6.24 1.69 5.26
CA MET A 103 -5.06 0.85 5.11
C MET A 103 -5.47 -0.61 4.91
N THR A 104 -4.77 -1.31 4.03
CA THR A 104 -4.94 -2.75 3.86
C THR A 104 -3.62 -3.39 3.43
N SER A 105 -3.35 -4.59 3.93
CA SER A 105 -2.13 -5.32 3.60
C SER A 105 -2.26 -6.03 2.25
N LEU A 106 -1.30 -5.80 1.36
CA LEU A 106 -1.18 -6.51 0.08
C LEU A 106 -0.19 -7.68 0.19
N ASP A 107 0.83 -7.51 1.01
CA ASP A 107 1.87 -8.49 1.31
C ASP A 107 2.28 -8.26 2.77
N PRO A 108 2.83 -9.25 3.52
CA PRO A 108 3.31 -9.01 4.88
C PRO A 108 4.20 -7.77 5.05
N ARG A 109 4.87 -7.32 3.99
CA ARG A 109 5.70 -6.10 3.99
C ARG A 109 5.17 -4.96 3.14
N VAL A 110 4.03 -5.12 2.46
CA VAL A 110 3.48 -4.08 1.55
C VAL A 110 2.08 -3.70 1.99
N THR A 111 1.91 -2.43 2.36
CA THR A 111 0.63 -1.84 2.77
C THR A 111 0.14 -0.84 1.74
N LEU A 112 -1.12 -0.96 1.33
CA LEU A 112 -1.82 0.02 0.52
C LEU A 112 -2.53 1.02 1.43
N VAL A 113 -2.31 2.31 1.20
CA VAL A 113 -2.83 3.41 2.03
C VAL A 113 -3.56 4.42 1.16
N PHE A 114 -4.81 4.72 1.51
CA PHE A 114 -5.58 5.84 0.97
C PHE A 114 -5.66 6.94 2.02
N VAL A 115 -5.42 8.17 1.61
CA VAL A 115 -5.47 9.35 2.48
C VAL A 115 -6.58 10.27 2.01
N PHE A 116 -7.40 10.73 2.95
CA PHE A 116 -8.45 11.71 2.75
C PHE A 116 -8.21 12.90 3.66
N ASP A 117 -8.43 14.10 3.17
CA ASP A 117 -8.32 15.39 3.89
C ASP A 117 -9.57 15.70 4.76
N SER A 118 -10.39 14.68 5.00
CA SER A 118 -11.65 14.78 5.74
C SER A 118 -11.84 13.59 6.65
N LYS A 119 -12.64 13.78 7.70
CA LYS A 119 -13.01 12.71 8.60
C LYS A 119 -13.96 11.74 7.90
N LYS A 120 -13.46 10.55 7.63
CA LYS A 120 -14.18 9.41 7.10
C LYS A 120 -14.29 8.28 8.13
N ASP A 121 -15.34 7.48 8.01
CA ASP A 121 -15.64 6.37 8.91
C ASP A 121 -15.47 5.03 8.16
N GLU A 122 -15.07 3.98 8.90
CA GLU A 122 -14.95 2.61 8.38
C GLU A 122 -16.28 2.09 7.80
N LYS A 123 -17.42 2.65 8.24
CA LYS A 123 -18.78 2.37 7.73
C LYS A 123 -19.01 2.75 6.27
N GLU A 124 -18.04 3.35 5.58
CA GLU A 124 -18.11 3.59 4.13
C GLU A 124 -17.94 2.26 3.36
N THR A 125 -18.93 1.37 3.46
CA THR A 125 -18.91 -0.01 2.96
C THR A 125 -18.55 -0.09 1.48
N SER A 126 -18.99 0.89 0.68
CA SER A 126 -18.67 0.96 -0.75
C SER A 126 -17.17 1.20 -0.97
N LEU A 127 -16.56 2.15 -0.27
CA LEU A 127 -15.12 2.42 -0.35
C LEU A 127 -14.31 1.21 0.09
N CYS A 128 -14.58 0.69 1.28
CA CYS A 128 -13.88 -0.47 1.83
C CYS A 128 -13.97 -1.70 0.90
N LYS A 129 -15.15 -1.95 0.31
CA LYS A 129 -15.35 -3.02 -0.67
C LYS A 129 -14.49 -2.82 -1.93
N ASN A 130 -14.47 -1.61 -2.50
CA ASN A 130 -13.69 -1.34 -3.72
C ASN A 130 -12.17 -1.38 -3.45
N ILE A 131 -11.71 -0.89 -2.29
CA ILE A 131 -10.32 -1.02 -1.85
C ILE A 131 -9.95 -2.50 -1.74
N MET A 132 -10.82 -3.32 -1.14
CA MET A 132 -10.57 -4.75 -0.98
C MET A 132 -10.53 -5.49 -2.32
N GLU A 133 -11.50 -5.23 -3.22
CA GLU A 133 -11.53 -5.80 -4.57
C GLU A 133 -10.25 -5.46 -5.36
N PHE A 134 -9.76 -4.23 -5.25
CA PHE A 134 -8.50 -3.81 -5.86
C PHE A 134 -7.29 -4.49 -5.21
N SER A 135 -7.30 -4.64 -3.89
CA SER A 135 -6.23 -5.32 -3.14
C SER A 135 -6.10 -6.79 -3.55
N VAL A 136 -7.24 -7.48 -3.71
CA VAL A 136 -7.27 -8.86 -4.23
C VAL A 136 -6.67 -8.96 -5.63
N GLN A 137 -6.92 -7.97 -6.50
CA GLN A 137 -6.32 -7.93 -7.84
C GLN A 137 -4.79 -7.72 -7.81
N LEU A 138 -4.28 -6.96 -6.83
CA LEU A 138 -2.84 -6.72 -6.66
C LEU A 138 -2.11 -7.89 -6.00
N ARG A 139 -2.80 -8.72 -5.21
CA ARG A 139 -2.20 -9.91 -4.58
C ARG A 139 -1.88 -10.98 -5.63
N THR A 140 -0.60 -11.13 -5.92
CA THR A 140 -0.05 -12.04 -6.94
C THR A 140 -0.36 -13.53 -6.68
N SER A 141 -0.66 -13.93 -5.44
CA SER A 141 -0.82 -15.33 -5.05
C SER A 141 -2.01 -16.03 -5.71
N ASN A 142 -3.10 -15.32 -6.02
CA ASN A 142 -4.38 -15.97 -6.34
C ASN A 142 -4.66 -16.22 -7.82
N SER A 143 -3.93 -15.64 -8.78
CA SER A 143 -4.30 -15.78 -10.21
C SER A 143 -3.35 -16.65 -11.03
N VAL A 144 -2.10 -16.78 -10.62
CA VAL A 144 -1.11 -17.59 -11.34
C VAL A 144 -1.06 -19.00 -10.75
N PHE A 145 -0.93 -19.13 -9.43
CA PHE A 145 -0.82 -20.43 -8.76
C PHE A 145 -2.13 -21.23 -8.76
N SER A 146 -3.29 -20.57 -8.66
CA SER A 146 -4.61 -21.23 -8.76
C SER A 146 -4.90 -21.81 -10.15
N LYS A 147 -4.21 -21.31 -11.18
CA LYS A 147 -4.30 -21.81 -12.56
C LYS A 147 -3.30 -22.93 -12.84
N LEU A 148 -2.38 -23.20 -11.91
CA LEU A 148 -1.50 -24.36 -11.99
C LEU A 148 -2.28 -25.58 -11.54
N LYS A 149 -2.46 -26.54 -12.45
CA LYS A 149 -2.99 -27.86 -12.08
C LYS A 149 -1.96 -28.56 -11.20
N LEU A 150 -2.36 -28.95 -9.98
CA LEU A 150 -1.58 -29.88 -9.16
C LEU A 150 -1.59 -31.25 -9.85
N ASN A 151 -0.47 -31.62 -10.47
CA ASN A 151 -0.29 -32.97 -11.01
C ASN A 151 0.19 -33.86 -9.86
N ASN A 152 -0.74 -34.39 -9.08
CA ASN A 152 -0.43 -35.42 -8.08
C ASN A 152 -0.20 -36.74 -8.82
N LYS A 153 1.06 -37.18 -8.89
CA LYS A 153 1.46 -38.52 -9.31
C LYS A 153 1.55 -39.44 -8.12
#